data_AF-A0A379APQ3-F1
#
_entry.id   AF-A0A379APQ3-F1
#
_cell.length_a   1.000
_cell.length_b   1.000
_cell.length_c   1.000
_cell.angle_alpha   90.00
_cell.angle_beta   90.00
_cell.angle_gamma   90.00
#
_symmetry.space_group_name_H-M   'P 1'
#
loop_
_entity.id
_entity.type
_entity.pdbx_description
1 polymer ?
#
loop_
_entity_poly.entity_id
_entity_poly.type
_entity_poly.pdbx_seq_one_letter_code
_entity_poly.pdbx_strand_id
1 'polypeptide(L)'
;MAKQAKIHRSFHEHLILNRWVLSLLGQGSFTDLKSFLNHDRLIGLNEDGQTHFFEALQLGALFPFSEKISEEDVRRYDLNIVRHWQQITAKRNQDSGHQLQMKYFQYLSLLFTEIYLDWFFNRQAEMLAGLNETLANYQKEKGHLDLSDYQTADLNKIAFWNATGSGKTLLMHVNILQYQHYCPEKIDQIILLTPNEGLSHQHLQEFLNSGFQATFLIKIIKVAIY
;
A
#
# COMPACT_ATOMS: atom_id res chain seq x y z
N MET A 1 14.08 -41.83 -17.62
CA MET A 1 13.07 -40.79 -17.26
C MET A 1 13.80 -39.64 -16.59
N ALA A 2 13.87 -38.47 -17.24
CA ALA A 2 14.53 -37.30 -16.65
C ALA A 2 13.66 -36.74 -15.51
N LYS A 3 14.23 -36.60 -14.32
CA LYS A 3 13.62 -35.88 -13.19
C LYS A 3 13.34 -34.45 -13.68
N GLN A 4 12.07 -34.06 -13.80
CA GLN A 4 11.72 -32.65 -14.01
C GLN A 4 12.32 -31.85 -12.85
N ALA A 5 13.22 -30.91 -13.16
CA ALA A 5 13.73 -29.99 -12.18
C ALA A 5 12.55 -29.20 -11.59
N LYS A 6 12.37 -29.27 -10.26
CA LYS A 6 11.40 -28.43 -9.57
C LYS A 6 11.81 -26.97 -9.82
N ILE A 7 11.01 -26.26 -10.61
CA ILE A 7 11.16 -24.81 -10.78
C ILE A 7 10.81 -24.19 -9.42
N HIS A 8 11.82 -23.69 -8.72
CA HIS A 8 11.64 -23.04 -7.43
C HIS A 8 11.31 -21.57 -7.67
N ARG A 9 10.04 -21.20 -7.45
CA ARG A 9 9.61 -19.81 -7.40
C ARG A 9 9.73 -19.28 -5.99
N SER A 10 10.06 -18.00 -5.90
CA SER A 10 10.06 -17.22 -4.67
C SER A 10 8.65 -16.74 -4.35
N PHE A 11 8.39 -16.47 -3.07
CA PHE A 11 7.05 -16.12 -2.59
C PHE A 11 6.43 -14.90 -3.32
N HIS A 12 7.21 -13.86 -3.60
CA HIS A 12 6.69 -12.64 -4.22
C HIS A 12 6.17 -12.88 -5.64
N GLU A 13 6.66 -13.92 -6.33
CA GLU A 13 6.16 -14.32 -7.64
C GLU A 13 4.76 -14.96 -7.56
N HIS A 14 4.23 -15.24 -6.37
CA HIS A 14 2.88 -15.78 -6.19
C HIS A 14 1.84 -14.71 -5.80
N LEU A 15 2.26 -13.45 -5.64
CA LEU A 15 1.40 -12.36 -5.19
C LEU A 15 0.58 -11.77 -6.35
N ILE A 16 -0.61 -12.31 -6.59
CA ILE A 16 -1.50 -11.88 -7.69
C ILE A 16 -1.85 -10.40 -7.60
N LEU A 17 -2.21 -9.90 -6.42
CA LEU A 17 -2.51 -8.48 -6.22
C LEU A 17 -1.32 -7.59 -6.60
N ASN A 18 -0.10 -7.98 -6.24
CA ASN A 18 1.10 -7.23 -6.57
C ASN A 18 1.34 -7.21 -8.09
N ARG A 19 1.21 -8.37 -8.76
CA ARG A 19 1.31 -8.48 -10.22
C ARG A 19 0.27 -7.64 -10.93
N TRP A 20 -0.96 -7.59 -10.42
CA TRP A 20 -2.04 -6.80 -10.98
C TRP A 20 -1.74 -5.29 -10.85
N VAL A 21 -1.36 -4.79 -9.67
CA VAL A 21 -1.00 -3.36 -9.52
C VAL A 21 0.20 -2.98 -10.38
N LEU A 22 1.21 -3.85 -10.48
CA LEU A 22 2.37 -3.62 -11.36
C LEU A 22 1.93 -3.51 -12.83
N SER A 23 1.03 -4.37 -13.30
CA SER A 23 0.55 -4.32 -14.68
C SER A 23 -0.23 -3.05 -15.00
N LEU A 24 -0.99 -2.51 -14.02
CA LEU A 24 -1.63 -1.20 -14.17
C LEU A 24 -0.60 -0.09 -14.44
N LEU A 25 0.51 -0.13 -13.72
CA LEU A 25 1.65 0.79 -13.87
C LEU A 25 2.56 0.48 -15.07
N GLY A 26 2.17 -0.47 -15.94
CA GLY A 26 2.97 -0.88 -17.10
C GLY A 26 4.26 -1.64 -16.74
N GLN A 27 4.35 -2.19 -15.53
CA GLN A 27 5.56 -2.83 -14.99
C GLN A 27 5.44 -4.35 -14.97
N GLY A 28 6.51 -5.03 -15.36
CA GLY A 28 6.61 -6.48 -15.27
C GLY A 28 7.05 -6.97 -13.89
N SER A 29 7.85 -6.17 -13.16
CA SER A 29 8.35 -6.56 -11.85
C SER A 29 8.58 -5.38 -10.91
N PHE A 30 8.58 -5.66 -9.60
CA PHE A 30 8.96 -4.68 -8.57
C PHE A 30 10.45 -4.28 -8.68
N THR A 31 11.30 -5.17 -9.18
CA THR A 31 12.74 -4.90 -9.39
C THR A 31 12.93 -3.76 -10.37
N ASP A 32 12.10 -3.70 -11.43
CA ASP A 32 12.15 -2.63 -12.43
C ASP A 32 11.85 -1.28 -11.77
N LEU A 33 10.71 -1.17 -11.07
CA LEU A 33 10.35 0.03 -10.28
C LEU A 33 11.44 0.44 -9.31
N LYS A 34 12.01 -0.51 -8.57
CA LYS A 34 13.08 -0.24 -7.62
C LYS A 34 14.31 0.34 -8.32
N SER A 35 14.71 -0.18 -9.47
CA SER A 35 15.91 0.28 -10.17
C SER A 35 15.82 1.76 -10.56
N PHE A 36 14.62 2.24 -10.92
CA PHE A 36 14.38 3.64 -11.26
C PHE A 36 14.24 4.54 -10.02
N LEU A 37 13.47 4.09 -9.02
CA LEU A 37 13.09 4.94 -7.89
C LEU A 37 14.09 4.93 -6.73
N ASN A 38 14.98 3.93 -6.65
CA ASN A 38 15.95 3.82 -5.55
C ASN A 38 17.17 4.75 -5.72
N HIS A 39 16.89 6.05 -5.84
CA HIS A 39 17.90 7.11 -5.92
C HIS A 39 17.56 8.21 -4.90
N ASP A 40 18.52 8.56 -4.04
CA ASP A 40 18.29 9.58 -3.00
C ASP A 40 17.95 10.97 -3.57
N ARG A 41 18.33 11.26 -4.83
CA ARG A 41 17.94 12.51 -5.53
C ARG A 41 16.43 12.65 -5.74
N LEU A 42 15.69 11.55 -5.67
CA LEU A 42 14.24 11.52 -5.84
C LEU A 42 13.49 11.72 -4.52
N ILE A 43 14.23 11.93 -3.42
CA ILE A 43 13.63 12.20 -2.13
C ILE A 43 13.31 13.68 -2.03
N GLY A 44 12.05 13.98 -1.75
CA GLY A 44 11.55 15.34 -1.58
C GLY A 44 10.45 15.67 -2.57
N LEU A 45 10.10 16.95 -2.58
CA LEU A 45 9.06 17.50 -3.42
C LEU A 45 9.67 18.49 -4.42
N ASN A 46 9.10 18.55 -5.61
CA ASN A 46 9.39 19.58 -6.60
C ASN A 46 8.71 20.92 -6.26
N GLU A 47 8.89 21.93 -7.11
CA GLU A 47 8.32 23.27 -6.92
C GLU A 47 6.77 23.27 -6.94
N ASP A 48 6.16 22.30 -7.61
CA ASP A 48 4.70 22.13 -7.69
C ASP A 48 4.12 21.32 -6.50
N GLY A 49 4.96 20.91 -5.55
CA GLY A 49 4.57 20.11 -4.38
C GLY A 49 4.34 18.62 -4.67
N GLN A 50 4.71 18.14 -5.85
CA GLN A 50 4.67 16.73 -6.22
C GLN A 50 5.94 16.01 -5.81
N THR A 51 5.88 14.69 -5.64
CA THR A 51 7.11 13.94 -5.37
C THR A 51 7.98 13.84 -6.63
N HIS A 52 9.30 13.87 -6.45
CA HIS A 52 10.22 13.52 -7.54
C HIS A 52 10.09 12.05 -7.96
N PHE A 53 9.48 11.19 -7.13
CA PHE A 53 9.12 9.82 -7.54
C PHE A 53 8.05 9.82 -8.62
N PHE A 54 7.02 10.67 -8.52
CA PHE A 54 6.02 10.86 -9.58
C PHE A 54 6.67 11.33 -10.89
N GLU A 55 7.54 12.34 -10.83
CA GLU A 55 8.28 12.81 -12.02
C GLU A 55 9.12 11.70 -12.65
N ALA A 56 9.79 10.88 -11.83
CA ALA A 56 10.57 9.75 -12.31
C ALA A 56 9.69 8.68 -12.98
N LEU A 57 8.49 8.44 -12.45
CA LEU A 57 7.50 7.57 -13.09
C LEU A 57 7.04 8.15 -14.45
N GLN A 58 6.96 9.47 -14.57
CA GLN A 58 6.60 10.18 -15.81
C GLN A 58 7.69 10.10 -16.89
N LEU A 59 8.94 10.40 -16.52
CA LEU A 59 10.05 10.55 -17.47
C LEU A 59 10.67 9.23 -17.93
N GLY A 60 10.55 8.16 -17.15
CA GLY A 60 11.33 6.93 -17.30
C GLY A 60 10.97 5.97 -18.44
N ALA A 61 10.19 6.38 -19.46
CA ALA A 61 9.64 5.50 -20.50
C ALA A 61 8.66 4.42 -20.00
N LEU A 62 8.02 4.65 -18.84
CA LEU A 62 6.99 3.78 -18.23
C LEU A 62 5.56 4.10 -18.71
N PHE A 63 5.44 5.04 -19.66
CA PHE A 63 4.19 5.48 -20.27
C PHE A 63 3.99 4.75 -21.60
N PRO A 64 3.46 3.54 -21.53
CA PRO A 64 2.03 3.49 -21.37
C PRO A 64 1.71 2.91 -20.01
N PHE A 65 1.18 3.74 -19.10
CA PHE A 65 0.22 3.20 -18.18
C PHE A 65 -0.72 2.30 -18.98
N SER A 66 -1.12 1.17 -18.41
CA SER A 66 -2.16 0.39 -19.07
C SER A 66 -3.35 1.33 -19.35
N GLU A 67 -4.15 1.06 -20.39
CA GLU A 67 -5.36 1.85 -20.69
C GLU A 67 -6.32 1.99 -19.47
N LYS A 68 -6.07 1.24 -18.39
CA LYS A 68 -6.82 1.19 -17.15
C LYS A 68 -6.45 2.28 -16.12
N ILE A 69 -5.31 2.97 -16.22
CA ILE A 69 -4.93 4.07 -15.30
C ILE A 69 -4.29 5.23 -16.07
N SER A 70 -4.73 6.46 -15.81
CA SER A 70 -4.23 7.64 -16.50
C SER A 70 -3.07 8.31 -15.76
N GLU A 71 -2.32 9.20 -16.42
CA GLU A 71 -1.37 10.09 -15.74
C GLU A 71 -2.06 10.94 -14.68
N GLU A 72 -3.26 11.43 -14.99
CA GLU A 72 -4.04 12.26 -14.09
C GLU A 72 -4.42 11.50 -12.81
N ASP A 73 -4.76 10.21 -12.92
CA ASP A 73 -4.96 9.34 -11.77
C ASP A 73 -3.70 9.25 -10.89
N VAL A 74 -2.54 8.97 -11.50
CA VAL A 74 -1.29 8.82 -10.75
C VAL A 74 -0.84 10.14 -10.14
N ARG A 75 -1.06 11.26 -10.82
CA ARG A 75 -0.86 12.62 -10.30
C ARG A 75 -1.75 12.89 -9.10
N ARG A 76 -3.04 12.54 -9.17
CA ARG A 76 -3.99 12.64 -8.06
C ARG A 76 -3.53 11.79 -6.86
N TYR A 77 -3.08 10.56 -7.10
CA TYR A 77 -2.54 9.68 -6.05
C TYR A 77 -1.30 10.27 -5.37
N ASP A 78 -0.35 10.80 -6.15
CA ASP A 78 0.85 11.46 -5.62
C ASP A 78 0.48 12.62 -4.68
N LEU A 79 -0.41 13.51 -5.11
CA LEU A 79 -0.85 14.65 -4.30
C LEU A 79 -1.57 14.21 -3.01
N ASN A 80 -2.39 13.16 -3.08
CA ASN A 80 -3.02 12.57 -1.90
C ASN A 80 -1.99 12.01 -0.91
N ILE A 81 -0.97 11.31 -1.41
CA ILE A 81 0.12 10.78 -0.60
C ILE A 81 0.87 11.92 0.08
N VAL A 82 1.23 12.98 -0.65
CA VAL A 82 1.92 14.15 -0.09
C VAL A 82 1.08 14.79 1.03
N ARG A 83 -0.20 15.04 0.77
CA ARG A 83 -1.13 15.62 1.75
C ARG A 83 -1.19 14.79 3.04
N HIS A 84 -1.42 13.48 2.92
CA HIS A 84 -1.52 12.60 4.08
C HIS A 84 -0.17 12.43 4.80
N TRP A 85 0.94 12.32 4.08
CA TRP A 85 2.27 12.22 4.68
C TRP A 85 2.61 13.46 5.50
N GLN A 86 2.37 14.66 4.94
CA GLN A 86 2.59 15.92 5.64
C GLN A 86 1.72 16.01 6.90
N GLN A 87 0.45 15.61 6.83
CA GLN A 87 -0.43 15.58 8.00
C GLN A 87 0.11 14.67 9.12
N ILE A 88 0.50 13.43 8.78
CA ILE A 88 1.00 12.45 9.77
C ILE A 88 2.35 12.87 10.38
N THR A 89 3.19 13.55 9.61
CA THR A 89 4.55 13.94 10.04
C THR A 89 4.65 15.33 10.66
N ALA A 90 3.64 16.20 10.50
CA ALA A 90 3.68 17.61 10.92
C ALA A 90 4.19 17.81 12.36
N LYS A 91 3.56 17.16 13.34
CA LYS A 91 3.94 17.29 14.75
C LYS A 91 5.35 16.75 15.02
N ARG A 92 5.71 15.59 14.44
CA ARG A 92 7.06 15.02 14.57
C ARG A 92 8.13 15.94 13.99
N ASN A 93 7.84 16.55 12.85
CA ASN A 93 8.75 17.49 12.19
C ASN A 93 8.94 18.75 13.05
N GLN A 94 7.86 19.25 13.66
CA GLN A 94 7.91 20.38 14.58
C GLN A 94 8.73 20.05 15.83
N ASP A 95 8.48 18.91 16.47
CA ASP A 95 9.12 18.52 17.74
C ASP A 95 10.62 18.19 17.55
N SER A 96 11.00 17.61 16.41
CA SER A 96 12.39 17.21 16.12
C SER A 96 13.20 18.29 15.40
N GLY A 97 12.57 19.30 14.81
CA GLY A 97 13.21 20.28 13.93
C GLY A 97 13.72 19.70 12.60
N HIS A 98 13.36 18.46 12.27
CA HIS A 98 13.77 17.76 11.05
C HIS A 98 12.56 17.34 10.22
N GLN A 99 12.58 17.62 8.92
CA GLN A 99 11.52 17.19 8.02
C GLN A 99 11.70 15.71 7.64
N LEU A 100 10.76 14.87 8.07
CA LEU A 100 10.72 13.46 7.67
C LEU A 100 10.45 13.33 6.16
N GLN A 101 11.42 12.75 5.47
CA GLN A 101 11.37 12.50 4.04
C GLN A 101 10.93 11.07 3.72
N MET A 102 10.08 10.90 2.70
CA MET A 102 9.67 9.59 2.20
C MET A 102 10.79 8.91 1.42
N LYS A 103 11.02 7.62 1.70
CA LYS A 103 11.85 6.75 0.85
C LYS A 103 10.99 6.09 -0.23
N TYR A 104 11.61 5.65 -1.34
CA TYR A 104 10.90 5.08 -2.49
C TYR A 104 9.99 3.90 -2.12
N PHE A 105 10.39 3.03 -1.19
CA PHE A 105 9.58 1.88 -0.79
C PHE A 105 8.36 2.29 0.05
N GLN A 106 8.44 3.42 0.78
CA GLN A 106 7.30 4.01 1.48
C GLN A 106 6.34 4.60 0.46
N TYR A 107 6.85 5.40 -0.48
CA TYR A 107 6.06 5.96 -1.58
C TYR A 107 5.35 4.86 -2.38
N LEU A 108 6.05 3.81 -2.81
CA LEU A 108 5.45 2.68 -3.52
C LEU A 108 4.38 1.96 -2.70
N SER A 109 4.61 1.75 -1.40
CA SER A 109 3.60 1.16 -0.53
C SER A 109 2.33 2.02 -0.47
N LEU A 110 2.47 3.34 -0.41
CA LEU A 110 1.35 4.27 -0.34
C LEU A 110 0.64 4.43 -1.69
N LEU A 111 1.39 4.44 -2.80
CA LEU A 111 0.84 4.47 -4.16
C LEU A 111 0.03 3.21 -4.45
N PHE A 112 0.52 2.04 -4.03
CA PHE A 112 -0.23 0.79 -4.19
C PHE A 112 -1.51 0.82 -3.35
N THR A 113 -1.49 1.44 -2.15
CA THR A 113 -2.70 1.67 -1.35
C THR A 113 -3.69 2.63 -2.03
N GLU A 114 -3.23 3.76 -2.60
CA GLU A 114 -4.09 4.68 -3.35
C GLU A 114 -4.81 3.96 -4.49
N ILE A 115 -4.06 3.23 -5.33
CA ILE A 115 -4.61 2.46 -6.44
C ILE A 115 -5.61 1.44 -5.94
N TYR A 116 -5.26 0.67 -4.91
CA TYR A 116 -6.17 -0.34 -4.36
C TYR A 116 -7.49 0.28 -3.90
N LEU A 117 -7.43 1.36 -3.13
CA LEU A 117 -8.63 1.96 -2.53
C LEU A 117 -9.50 2.65 -3.58
N ASP A 118 -8.91 3.35 -4.55
CA ASP A 118 -9.68 3.94 -5.67
C ASP A 118 -10.43 2.85 -6.43
N TRP A 119 -9.76 1.73 -6.74
CA TRP A 119 -10.39 0.62 -7.44
C TRP A 119 -11.41 -0.12 -6.59
N PHE A 120 -11.13 -0.32 -5.30
CA PHE A 120 -12.05 -1.00 -4.39
C PHE A 120 -13.36 -0.23 -4.21
N PHE A 121 -13.31 1.10 -4.06
CA PHE A 121 -14.50 1.93 -3.84
C PHE A 121 -15.18 2.38 -5.13
N ASN A 122 -14.44 2.64 -6.21
CA ASN A 122 -14.99 3.26 -7.42
C ASN A 122 -15.11 2.29 -8.61
N ARG A 123 -14.36 1.17 -8.63
CA ARG A 123 -14.23 0.26 -9.80
C ARG A 123 -14.21 -1.22 -9.40
N GLN A 124 -14.97 -1.60 -8.37
CA GLN A 124 -14.84 -2.90 -7.71
C GLN A 124 -15.02 -4.10 -8.67
N ALA A 125 -15.99 -4.01 -9.59
CA ALA A 125 -16.22 -5.08 -10.58
C ALA A 125 -15.04 -5.24 -11.55
N GLU A 126 -14.45 -4.13 -12.00
CA GLU A 126 -13.27 -4.12 -12.87
C GLU A 126 -12.03 -4.64 -12.14
N MET A 127 -11.89 -4.29 -10.85
CA MET A 127 -10.84 -4.81 -9.98
C MET A 127 -10.91 -6.33 -9.86
N LEU A 128 -12.10 -6.87 -9.57
CA LEU A 128 -12.32 -8.31 -9.45
C LEU A 128 -11.99 -9.04 -10.77
N ALA A 129 -12.46 -8.50 -11.89
CA ALA A 129 -12.16 -9.05 -13.22
C ALA A 129 -10.65 -9.03 -13.51
N GLY A 130 -9.97 -7.92 -13.23
CA GLY A 130 -8.53 -7.77 -13.44
C GLY A 130 -7.68 -8.70 -12.57
N LEU A 131 -8.08 -8.93 -11.31
CA LEU A 131 -7.41 -9.89 -10.43
C LEU A 131 -7.57 -11.33 -10.94
N ASN A 132 -8.77 -11.71 -11.37
CA ASN A 132 -9.03 -13.06 -11.91
C ASN A 132 -8.38 -13.28 -13.28
N GLU A 133 -8.31 -12.26 -14.13
CA GLU A 133 -7.53 -12.29 -15.37
C GLU A 133 -6.03 -12.50 -15.07
N THR A 134 -5.49 -11.79 -14.08
CA THR A 134 -4.09 -11.92 -13.64
C THR A 134 -3.83 -13.32 -13.08
N LEU A 135 -4.76 -13.86 -12.28
CA LEU A 135 -4.68 -15.21 -11.73
C LEU A 135 -4.70 -16.28 -12.83
N ALA A 136 -5.62 -16.18 -13.78
CA ALA A 136 -5.73 -17.12 -14.90
C ALA A 136 -4.45 -17.13 -15.76
N ASN A 137 -3.80 -15.98 -15.93
CA ASN A 137 -2.51 -15.90 -16.60
C ASN A 137 -1.39 -16.52 -15.76
N TYR A 138 -1.36 -16.28 -14.44
CA TYR A 138 -0.41 -16.91 -13.52
C TYR A 138 -0.54 -18.44 -13.49
N GLN A 139 -1.75 -18.99 -13.52
CA GLN A 139 -2.01 -20.44 -13.52
C GLN A 139 -1.51 -21.15 -14.79
N LYS A 140 -1.30 -20.41 -15.90
CA LYS A 140 -0.66 -20.97 -17.12
C LYS A 140 0.85 -21.13 -16.95
N GLU A 141 1.46 -20.50 -15.95
CA GLU A 141 2.90 -20.51 -15.75
C GLU A 141 3.38 -21.80 -15.03
N LYS A 142 4.60 -22.24 -15.31
CA LYS A 142 5.18 -23.42 -14.65
C LYS A 142 5.55 -23.14 -13.20
N GLY A 143 5.14 -24.00 -12.27
CA GLY A 143 5.42 -23.86 -10.83
C GLY A 143 4.46 -22.90 -10.11
N HIS A 144 3.29 -22.62 -10.71
CA HIS A 144 2.20 -21.93 -10.04
C HIS A 144 1.69 -22.75 -8.84
N LEU A 145 1.06 -22.03 -7.90
CA LEU A 145 0.28 -22.60 -6.82
C LEU A 145 -1.18 -22.74 -7.28
N ASP A 146 -1.87 -23.76 -6.78
CA ASP A 146 -3.30 -23.93 -6.97
C ASP A 146 -4.04 -22.93 -6.06
N LEU A 147 -4.46 -21.82 -6.64
CA LEU A 147 -5.15 -20.72 -5.97
C LEU A 147 -6.56 -20.62 -6.54
N SER A 148 -7.55 -20.44 -5.66
CA SER A 148 -8.93 -20.22 -6.05
C SER A 148 -9.14 -18.81 -6.63
N ASP A 149 -10.16 -18.69 -7.48
CA ASP A 149 -10.59 -17.40 -8.02
C ASP A 149 -10.99 -16.44 -6.91
N TYR A 150 -10.66 -15.16 -7.10
CA TYR A 150 -11.06 -14.08 -6.23
C TYR A 150 -12.58 -13.90 -6.29
N GLN A 151 -13.17 -13.67 -5.12
CA GLN A 151 -14.54 -13.24 -4.94
C GLN A 151 -14.57 -11.81 -4.41
N THR A 152 -15.70 -11.11 -4.57
CA THR A 152 -15.87 -9.75 -4.04
C THR A 152 -15.57 -9.67 -2.54
N ALA A 153 -15.94 -10.71 -1.78
CA ALA A 153 -15.70 -10.79 -0.34
C ALA A 153 -14.20 -10.85 0.03
N ASP A 154 -13.32 -11.23 -0.89
CA ASP A 154 -11.86 -11.29 -0.66
C ASP A 154 -11.21 -9.90 -0.76
N LEU A 155 -11.88 -8.94 -1.42
CA LEU A 155 -11.37 -7.58 -1.63
C LEU A 155 -11.44 -6.69 -0.38
N ASN A 156 -12.03 -7.17 0.72
CA ASN A 156 -12.15 -6.40 1.96
C ASN A 156 -10.90 -6.47 2.85
N LYS A 157 -9.81 -7.10 2.37
CA LYS A 157 -8.57 -7.31 3.12
C LYS A 157 -7.35 -7.01 2.26
N ILE A 158 -6.40 -6.31 2.87
CA ILE A 158 -5.07 -6.04 2.31
C ILE A 158 -4.03 -6.44 3.35
N ALA A 159 -2.97 -7.11 2.90
CA ALA A 159 -1.82 -7.43 3.72
C ALA A 159 -0.59 -6.65 3.25
N PHE A 160 0.10 -6.01 4.19
CA PHE A 160 1.34 -5.28 3.93
C PHE A 160 2.53 -6.08 4.49
N TRP A 161 3.44 -6.50 3.62
CA TRP A 161 4.69 -7.15 4.04
C TRP A 161 5.86 -6.17 3.96
N ASN A 162 6.20 -5.59 5.11
CA ASN A 162 7.25 -4.59 5.24
C ASN A 162 8.40 -5.06 6.16
N ALA A 163 9.64 -4.69 5.82
CA ALA A 163 10.81 -4.98 6.66
C ALA A 163 10.82 -4.15 7.95
N THR A 164 11.52 -4.62 9.00
CA THR A 164 11.79 -3.82 10.20
C THR A 164 12.55 -2.55 9.83
N GLY A 165 12.19 -1.42 10.43
CA GLY A 165 12.81 -0.11 10.12
C GLY A 165 12.25 0.60 8.88
N SER A 166 11.32 0.00 8.12
CA SER A 166 10.65 0.62 6.97
C SER A 166 9.69 1.77 7.32
N GLY A 167 9.46 2.04 8.61
CA GLY A 167 8.46 3.02 9.05
C GLY A 167 7.01 2.51 8.93
N LYS A 168 6.77 1.20 9.09
CA LYS A 168 5.43 0.58 9.03
C LYS A 168 4.35 1.28 9.86
N THR A 169 4.70 1.87 11.00
CA THR A 169 3.76 2.63 11.84
C THR A 169 3.31 3.91 11.16
N LEU A 170 4.24 4.67 10.55
CA LEU A 170 3.89 5.86 9.77
C LEU A 170 3.06 5.48 8.54
N LEU A 171 3.43 4.42 7.83
CA LEU A 171 2.66 3.91 6.69
C LEU A 171 1.23 3.52 7.11
N MET A 172 1.07 2.81 8.23
CA MET A 172 -0.26 2.46 8.76
C MET A 172 -1.11 3.70 9.04
N HIS A 173 -0.52 4.75 9.60
CA HIS A 173 -1.21 6.00 9.90
C HIS A 173 -1.61 6.77 8.63
N VAL A 174 -0.77 6.77 7.61
CA VAL A 174 -1.13 7.31 6.30
C VAL A 174 -2.24 6.48 5.66
N ASN A 175 -2.15 5.14 5.70
CA ASN A 175 -3.17 4.24 5.18
C ASN A 175 -4.56 4.49 5.81
N ILE A 176 -4.62 4.90 7.09
CA ILE A 176 -5.87 5.32 7.74
C ILE A 176 -6.47 6.53 7.03
N LEU A 177 -5.67 7.56 6.75
CA LEU A 177 -6.14 8.75 6.02
C LEU A 177 -6.52 8.42 4.58
N GLN A 178 -5.76 7.54 3.91
CA GLN A 178 -6.08 7.08 2.57
C GLN A 178 -7.44 6.35 2.57
N TYR A 179 -7.66 5.44 3.51
CA TYR A 179 -8.94 4.75 3.63
C TYR A 179 -10.09 5.73 3.88
N GLN A 180 -9.92 6.69 4.79
CA GLN A 180 -10.92 7.73 5.07
C GLN A 180 -11.17 8.65 3.86
N HIS A 181 -10.18 8.85 2.99
CA HIS A 181 -10.34 9.65 1.78
C HIS A 181 -11.26 8.99 0.75
N TYR A 182 -11.17 7.67 0.58
CA TYR A 182 -11.96 6.92 -0.40
C TYR A 182 -13.28 6.38 0.16
N CYS A 183 -13.35 6.09 1.46
CA CYS A 183 -14.58 5.58 2.06
C CYS A 183 -15.68 6.65 2.02
N PRO A 184 -16.82 6.40 1.35
CA PRO A 184 -17.91 7.37 1.27
C PRO A 184 -18.62 7.55 2.62
N GLU A 185 -18.50 6.56 3.50
CA GLU A 185 -19.11 6.56 4.82
C GLU A 185 -18.19 7.21 5.84
N LYS A 186 -18.80 7.90 6.81
CA LYS A 186 -18.06 8.42 7.95
C LYS A 186 -17.65 7.24 8.85
N ILE A 187 -16.35 7.03 9.00
CA ILE A 187 -15.82 6.03 9.91
C ILE A 187 -15.92 6.51 11.34
N ASP A 188 -16.76 5.85 12.14
CA ASP A 188 -16.91 6.14 13.56
C ASP A 188 -15.70 5.66 14.38
N GLN A 189 -15.18 4.47 14.07
CA GLN A 189 -14.14 3.82 14.86
C GLN A 189 -13.19 3.01 13.97
N ILE A 190 -11.90 3.12 14.28
CA ILE A 190 -10.83 2.26 13.74
C ILE A 190 -10.20 1.52 14.91
N ILE A 191 -10.11 0.19 14.78
CA ILE A 191 -9.57 -0.67 15.84
C ILE A 191 -8.19 -1.16 15.41
N LEU A 192 -7.16 -0.80 16.19
CA LEU A 192 -5.84 -1.39 16.07
C LEU A 192 -5.69 -2.55 17.06
N LEU A 193 -5.42 -3.75 16.53
CA LEU A 193 -5.10 -4.92 17.35
C LEU A 193 -3.59 -5.08 17.46
N THR A 194 -3.10 -5.17 18.69
CA THR A 194 -1.68 -5.36 19.03
C THR A 194 -1.50 -6.66 19.83
N PRO A 195 -0.33 -7.31 19.78
CA PRO A 195 -0.14 -8.60 20.41
C PRO A 195 0.11 -8.52 21.92
N ASN A 196 0.43 -7.34 22.46
CA ASN A 196 0.62 -7.12 23.90
C ASN A 196 0.39 -5.65 24.29
N GLU A 197 0.21 -5.43 25.59
CA GLU A 197 -0.04 -4.13 26.19
C GLU A 197 1.08 -3.10 25.98
N GLY A 198 2.34 -3.53 26.01
CA GLY A 198 3.48 -2.63 25.77
C GLY A 198 3.44 -2.00 24.38
N LEU A 199 3.13 -2.80 23.36
CA LEU A 199 2.94 -2.30 22.00
C LEU A 199 1.68 -1.44 21.89
N SER A 200 0.60 -1.74 22.62
CA SER A 200 -0.58 -0.88 22.69
C SER A 200 -0.20 0.53 23.17
N HIS A 201 0.58 0.63 24.23
CA HIS A 201 1.04 1.90 24.78
C HIS A 201 1.93 2.67 23.79
N GLN A 202 2.85 1.97 23.12
CA GLN A 202 3.66 2.58 22.08
C GLN A 202 2.80 3.15 20.95
N HIS A 203 1.83 2.37 20.45
CA HIS A 203 0.95 2.82 19.38
C HIS A 203 0.06 3.99 19.79
N LEU A 204 -0.42 4.04 21.04
CA LEU A 204 -1.18 5.18 21.55
C LEU A 204 -0.38 6.48 21.42
N GLN A 205 0.90 6.49 21.83
CA GLN A 205 1.76 7.67 21.69
C GLN A 205 2.02 8.01 20.21
N GLU A 206 2.25 6.99 19.37
CA GLU A 206 2.44 7.19 17.94
C GLU A 206 1.19 7.78 17.25
N PHE A 207 -0.02 7.41 17.68
CA PHE A 207 -1.27 8.00 17.18
C PHE A 207 -1.37 9.49 17.54
N LEU A 208 -1.11 9.85 18.79
CA LEU A 208 -1.11 11.25 19.25
C LEU A 208 -0.07 12.09 18.48
N ASN A 209 1.12 11.53 18.25
CA ASN A 209 2.17 12.18 17.45
C ASN A 209 1.79 12.36 15.98
N SER A 210 0.78 11.62 15.50
CA SER A 210 0.24 11.72 14.13
C SER A 210 -1.04 12.55 14.06
N GLY A 211 -1.44 13.20 15.16
CA GLY A 211 -2.65 14.01 15.23
C GLY A 211 -3.94 13.21 15.39
N PHE A 212 -3.87 11.91 15.67
CA PHE A 212 -5.05 11.09 15.93
C PHE A 212 -5.43 11.10 17.41
N GLN A 213 -6.73 11.09 17.67
CA GLN A 213 -7.27 10.74 18.99
C GLN A 213 -7.41 9.22 19.06
N ALA A 214 -6.86 8.61 20.10
CA ALA A 214 -6.94 7.18 20.33
C ALA A 214 -7.12 6.91 21.82
N THR A 215 -7.79 5.80 22.13
CA THR A 215 -7.99 5.32 23.50
C THR A 215 -7.83 3.80 23.51
N PHE A 216 -7.56 3.23 24.69
CA PHE A 216 -7.55 1.78 24.83
C PHE A 216 -8.98 1.24 24.82
N LEU A 217 -9.20 0.23 23.99
CA LEU A 217 -10.42 -0.55 24.00
C LEU A 217 -10.12 -1.90 24.67
N ILE A 218 -10.35 -1.98 25.99
CA ILE A 218 -10.26 -3.23 26.73
C ILE A 218 -11.64 -3.88 26.71
N LYS A 219 -11.92 -4.71 25.70
CA LYS A 219 -13.11 -5.57 25.70
C LYS A 219 -12.76 -6.90 26.38
N ILE A 220 -12.73 -6.93 27.72
CA ILE A 220 -12.87 -8.20 28.44
C ILE A 220 -14.37 -8.50 28.46
N ILE A 221 -14.89 -9.09 27.38
CA ILE A 221 -16.13 -9.84 27.50
C ILE A 221 -15.72 -11.25 27.95
N LYS A 222 -15.62 -11.43 29.27
CA LYS A 222 -15.79 -12.77 29.83
C LYS A 222 -17.28 -13.10 29.75
N VAL A 223 -17.72 -13.68 28.65
CA VAL A 223 -18.90 -14.55 28.70
C VAL A 223 -18.41 -15.86 29.31
N ALA A 224 -18.38 -15.91 30.63
CA ALA A 224 -18.71 -17.15 31.30
C ALA A 224 -20.17 -17.02 31.73
N ILE A 225 -20.81 -18.18 31.94
CA ILE A 225 -22.16 -18.39 32.52
C ILE A 225 -23.22 -18.66 31.43
N TYR A 226 -23.80 -19.87 31.26
CA TYR A 226 -23.69 -21.18 31.92
C TYR A 226 -23.71 -22.29 30.86
#